data_AF-A0A7T9UH38-F1
#
_entry.id   AF-A0A7T9UH38-F1
#
_cell.length_a   1.000
_cell.length_b   1.000
_cell.length_c   1.000
_cell.angle_alpha   90.00
_cell.angle_beta   90.00
_cell.angle_gamma   90.00
#
_symmetry.space_group_name_H-M   'P 1'
#
loop_
_entity.id
_entity.type
_entity.pdbx_description
1 polymer ?
#
loop_
_entity_poly.entity_id
_entity_poly.type
_entity_poly.pdbx_seq_one_letter_code
_entity_poly.pdbx_strand_id
1 'polypeptide(L)'
;MISVKYLLSTSLFILGLTACSQSPQRTSFPKNIAKTPEIKKLHKHTPVSYFVWIAHPRNANRVKSYKYYLQQQGVQLVAPDFEFFRSARGWQECHYDEYDVPEPNVWPNIVPTLNLLSHLVKNGILDDFELTSSYRSPTLNSCVNGAKSSSHMQNAAVDFRIGSEFPNASDRIAIANSKLKLCKFWQTEGQKYNMGLGVYSTGQIHIDTKGFRTWGPDLSWHSSICAEIIP
;
A
#
# COMPACT_ATOMS: atom_id res chain seq x y z
N MET A 1 74.39 6.57 -29.82
CA MET A 1 73.20 7.28 -29.29
C MET A 1 73.65 8.65 -28.82
N ILE A 2 72.77 9.66 -28.86
CA ILE A 2 72.99 11.13 -28.65
C ILE A 2 73.20 11.85 -30.00
N SER A 3 72.13 12.36 -30.65
CA SER A 3 71.34 13.58 -30.39
C SER A 3 71.98 14.81 -31.04
N VAL A 4 71.37 15.25 -32.16
CA VAL A 4 71.67 16.54 -32.80
C VAL A 4 70.46 17.45 -32.58
N LYS A 5 70.72 18.56 -31.90
CA LYS A 5 69.83 19.70 -31.68
C LYS A 5 69.77 20.59 -32.94
N TYR A 6 68.83 21.55 -32.89
CA TYR A 6 68.71 22.80 -33.66
C TYR A 6 67.53 22.79 -34.64
N LEU A 7 66.74 23.86 -34.83
CA LEU A 7 66.56 25.20 -34.24
C LEU A 7 65.32 25.80 -34.94
N LEU A 8 64.77 26.88 -34.36
CA LEU A 8 64.04 27.98 -35.04
C LEU A 8 62.62 27.64 -35.56
N SER A 9 61.62 28.51 -35.50
CA SER A 9 61.57 29.95 -35.33
C SER A 9 60.16 30.33 -34.82
N THR A 10 60.08 31.14 -33.78
CA THR A 10 58.86 31.80 -33.33
C THR A 10 58.71 33.13 -34.08
N SER A 11 57.62 33.28 -34.84
CA SER A 11 57.15 34.59 -35.32
C SER A 11 55.76 34.86 -34.77
N LEU A 12 55.72 35.87 -33.92
CA LEU A 12 54.56 36.40 -33.21
C LEU A 12 53.80 37.33 -34.17
N PHE A 13 52.55 37.01 -34.49
CA PHE A 13 51.61 37.94 -35.14
C PHE A 13 50.52 38.31 -34.13
N ILE A 14 50.57 39.54 -33.65
CA ILE A 14 49.51 40.16 -32.86
C ILE A 14 48.55 40.81 -33.86
N LEU A 15 47.37 40.21 -34.03
CA LEU A 15 46.21 40.85 -34.66
C LEU A 15 45.18 41.08 -33.56
N GLY A 16 45.00 42.35 -33.22
CA GLY A 16 43.97 42.80 -32.30
C GLY A 16 42.59 42.59 -32.92
N LEU A 17 41.69 41.95 -32.16
CA LEU A 17 40.26 41.98 -32.42
C LEU A 17 39.55 42.48 -31.17
N THR A 18 38.83 43.57 -31.39
CA THR A 18 37.95 44.29 -30.49
C THR A 18 36.93 43.37 -29.83
N ALA A 19 36.90 43.37 -28.51
CA ALA A 19 35.91 42.66 -27.71
C ALA A 19 34.55 43.37 -27.78
N CYS A 20 33.60 42.82 -28.52
CA CYS A 20 32.18 43.08 -28.30
C CYS A 20 31.69 42.08 -27.24
N SER A 21 31.53 42.52 -26.00
CA SER A 21 30.82 41.77 -24.97
C SER A 21 29.33 41.72 -25.31
N GLN A 22 28.87 40.62 -25.90
CA GLN A 22 27.47 40.22 -25.82
C GLN A 22 27.32 39.27 -24.65
N SER A 23 26.65 39.76 -23.60
CA SER A 23 26.23 38.94 -22.46
C SER A 23 25.28 37.84 -22.98
N PRO A 24 25.50 36.55 -22.67
CA PRO A 24 24.52 35.53 -23.01
C PRO A 24 23.27 35.79 -22.16
N GLN A 25 22.16 36.14 -22.80
CA GLN A 25 20.86 36.10 -22.15
C GLN A 25 20.65 34.68 -21.63
N ARG A 26 20.71 34.56 -20.30
CA ARG A 26 20.39 33.34 -19.57
C ARG A 26 18.91 33.07 -19.80
N THR A 27 18.59 32.26 -20.80
CA THR A 27 17.24 31.73 -20.98
C THR A 27 16.92 30.92 -19.73
N SER A 28 16.15 31.51 -18.83
CA SER A 28 15.58 30.81 -17.69
C SER A 28 14.58 29.80 -18.23
N PHE A 29 15.02 28.57 -18.42
CA PHE A 29 14.11 27.45 -18.56
C PHE A 29 13.21 27.46 -17.32
N PRO A 30 11.88 27.54 -17.47
CA PRO A 30 11.01 27.36 -16.32
C PRO A 30 11.28 25.96 -15.79
N LYS A 31 11.81 25.88 -14.58
CA LYS A 31 11.82 24.67 -13.77
C LYS A 31 10.36 24.33 -13.47
N ASN A 32 9.66 23.79 -14.45
CA ASN A 32 8.52 22.92 -14.20
C ASN A 32 9.10 21.63 -13.63
N ILE A 33 9.54 21.72 -12.37
CA ILE A 33 9.58 20.55 -11.50
C ILE A 33 8.11 20.19 -11.36
N ALA A 34 7.66 19.26 -12.19
CA ALA A 34 6.39 18.59 -11.95
C ALA A 34 6.46 18.13 -10.49
N LYS A 35 5.64 18.75 -9.64
CA LYS A 35 5.47 18.30 -8.26
C LYS A 35 5.08 16.84 -8.38
N THR A 36 5.97 15.95 -7.93
CA THR A 36 5.59 14.58 -7.63
C THR A 36 4.31 14.68 -6.81
N PRO A 37 3.21 14.00 -7.19
CA PRO A 37 1.96 14.11 -6.46
C PRO A 37 2.26 13.72 -5.00
N GLU A 38 2.17 14.72 -4.13
CA GLU A 38 2.27 14.53 -2.70
C GLU A 38 1.13 13.58 -2.35
N ILE A 39 1.47 12.32 -2.03
CA ILE A 39 0.48 11.37 -1.51
C ILE A 39 -0.17 12.09 -0.35
N LYS A 40 -1.45 12.41 -0.49
CA LYS A 40 -2.27 13.06 0.53
C LYS A 40 -2.28 12.08 1.73
N LYS A 41 -1.29 12.18 2.61
CA LYS A 41 -1.26 11.42 3.85
C LYS A 41 -2.42 11.94 4.66
N LEU A 42 -3.56 11.26 4.58
CA LEU A 42 -4.66 11.50 5.48
C LEU A 42 -4.10 11.26 6.89
N HIS A 43 -3.93 12.32 7.67
CA HIS A 43 -3.53 12.21 9.07
C HIS A 43 -4.69 11.56 9.81
N LYS A 44 -4.60 10.24 10.00
CA LYS A 44 -5.66 9.49 10.68
C LYS A 44 -5.47 9.55 12.18
N HIS A 45 -6.53 9.94 12.89
CA HIS A 45 -6.50 10.06 14.34
C HIS A 45 -6.58 8.69 15.00
N THR A 46 -5.65 8.39 15.89
CA THR A 46 -5.71 7.17 16.71
C THR A 46 -6.91 7.25 17.65
N PRO A 47 -7.82 6.26 17.64
CA PRO A 47 -8.99 6.27 18.50
C PRO A 47 -8.60 6.03 19.97
N VAL A 48 -9.38 6.60 20.89
CA VAL A 48 -9.20 6.43 22.34
C VAL A 48 -9.22 4.94 22.72
N SER A 49 -10.06 4.13 22.08
CA SER A 49 -10.14 2.70 22.35
C SER A 49 -8.83 1.97 22.08
N TYR A 50 -8.07 2.38 21.05
CA TYR A 50 -6.75 1.81 20.79
C TYR A 50 -5.76 2.18 21.89
N PHE A 51 -5.78 3.42 22.37
CA PHE A 51 -4.94 3.86 23.50
C PHE A 51 -5.23 3.06 24.78
N VAL A 52 -6.50 2.82 25.07
CA VAL A 52 -6.91 2.00 26.23
C VAL A 52 -6.45 0.54 26.04
N TRP A 53 -6.67 -0.04 24.87
CA TRP A 53 -6.30 -1.42 24.59
C TRP A 53 -4.78 -1.65 24.63
N ILE A 54 -3.99 -0.75 24.04
CA ILE A 54 -2.52 -0.88 24.00
C ILE A 54 -1.87 -0.59 25.35
N ALA A 55 -2.54 0.15 26.25
CA ALA A 55 -2.03 0.40 27.60
C ALA A 55 -1.91 -0.88 28.45
N HIS A 56 -2.62 -1.95 28.09
CA HIS A 56 -2.47 -3.24 28.77
C HIS A 56 -1.10 -3.88 28.43
N PRO A 57 -0.24 -4.22 29.41
CA PRO A 57 1.14 -4.65 29.15
C PRO A 57 1.26 -5.86 28.21
N ARG A 58 0.32 -6.81 28.30
CA ARG A 58 0.27 -7.96 27.39
C ARG A 58 0.09 -7.54 25.94
N ASN A 59 -0.79 -6.57 25.66
CA ASN A 59 -1.09 -6.09 24.31
C ASN A 59 0.08 -5.30 23.76
N ALA A 60 0.66 -4.39 24.57
CA ALA A 60 1.89 -3.67 24.22
C ALA A 60 3.02 -4.62 23.82
N ASN A 61 3.25 -5.70 24.59
CA ASN A 61 4.30 -6.67 24.29
C ASN A 61 4.02 -7.48 23.02
N ARG A 62 2.76 -7.92 22.80
CA ARG A 62 2.35 -8.64 21.58
C ARG A 62 2.53 -7.75 20.34
N VAL A 63 2.04 -6.51 20.38
CA VAL A 63 2.20 -5.53 19.29
C VAL A 63 3.67 -5.25 19.01
N LYS A 64 4.47 -4.98 20.06
CA LYS A 64 5.91 -4.74 19.91
C LYS A 64 6.61 -5.92 19.23
N SER A 65 6.35 -7.14 19.69
CA SER A 65 6.99 -8.34 19.17
C SER A 65 6.61 -8.61 17.72
N TYR A 66 5.33 -8.46 17.38
CA TYR A 66 4.86 -8.68 16.02
C TYR A 66 5.36 -7.60 15.06
N LYS A 67 5.34 -6.32 15.44
CA LYS A 67 5.92 -5.24 14.64
C LYS A 67 7.42 -5.41 14.45
N TYR A 68 8.14 -5.85 15.47
CA TYR A 68 9.56 -6.18 15.36
C TYR A 68 9.80 -7.28 14.33
N TYR A 69 9.02 -8.38 14.39
CA TYR A 69 9.07 -9.43 13.39
C TYR A 69 8.84 -8.88 11.96
N LEU A 70 7.77 -8.10 11.76
CA LEU A 70 7.46 -7.52 10.45
C LEU A 70 8.59 -6.64 9.93
N GLN A 71 9.21 -5.85 10.80
CA GLN A 71 10.39 -5.05 10.46
C GLN A 71 11.57 -5.92 10.02
N GLN A 72 11.85 -7.03 10.71
CA GLN A 72 12.90 -7.98 10.32
C GLN A 72 12.62 -8.65 8.97
N GLN A 73 11.34 -8.80 8.59
CA GLN A 73 10.94 -9.28 7.27
C GLN A 73 10.93 -8.18 6.18
N GLY A 74 11.36 -6.95 6.51
CA GLY A 74 11.40 -5.83 5.58
C GLY A 74 10.02 -5.23 5.26
N VAL A 75 8.98 -5.60 6.01
CA VAL A 75 7.62 -5.08 5.80
C VAL A 75 7.53 -3.63 6.27
N GLN A 76 7.01 -2.77 5.39
CA GLN A 76 6.64 -1.39 5.72
C GLN A 76 5.12 -1.30 5.81
N LEU A 77 4.59 -1.10 7.01
CA LEU A 77 3.17 -0.87 7.21
C LEU A 77 2.75 0.45 6.54
N VAL A 78 1.70 0.38 5.73
CA VAL A 78 1.11 1.52 5.01
C VAL A 78 -0.18 2.03 5.65
N ALA A 79 -0.63 1.39 6.73
CA ALA A 79 -1.76 1.78 7.55
C ALA A 79 -1.31 2.00 9.01
N PRO A 80 -2.00 2.86 9.78
CA PRO A 80 -1.69 3.05 11.20
C PRO A 80 -2.02 1.79 12.02
N ASP A 81 -1.39 1.67 13.18
CA ASP A 81 -1.49 0.48 14.03
C ASP A 81 -2.94 0.10 14.39
N PHE A 82 -3.80 1.08 14.70
CA PHE A 82 -5.20 0.82 15.08
C PHE A 82 -6.06 0.26 13.94
N GLU A 83 -5.66 0.45 12.68
CA GLU A 83 -6.29 -0.18 11.52
C GLU A 83 -5.71 -1.55 11.27
N PHE A 84 -4.38 -1.68 11.35
CA PHE A 84 -3.72 -2.95 11.12
C PHE A 84 -4.10 -4.01 12.16
N PHE A 85 -4.23 -3.62 13.44
CA PHE A 85 -4.63 -4.54 14.51
C PHE A 85 -6.14 -4.67 14.68
N ARG A 86 -6.95 -4.01 13.84
CA ARG A 86 -8.40 -4.16 13.87
C ARG A 86 -8.78 -5.64 13.71
N SER A 87 -9.51 -6.18 14.68
CA SER A 87 -9.89 -7.61 14.67
C SER A 87 -10.91 -7.89 13.57
N ALA A 88 -12.10 -7.31 13.66
CA ALA A 88 -13.14 -7.34 12.64
C ALA A 88 -14.01 -6.08 12.73
N ARG A 89 -14.92 -5.86 11.78
CA ARG A 89 -15.98 -4.87 11.92
C ARG A 89 -17.03 -5.28 12.96
N GLY A 90 -17.43 -6.56 12.92
CA GLY A 90 -18.45 -7.12 13.82
C GLY A 90 -17.93 -7.49 15.22
N TRP A 91 -16.83 -6.87 15.67
CA TRP A 91 -16.22 -7.21 16.96
C TRP A 91 -17.15 -6.89 18.13
N GLN A 92 -17.91 -5.81 18.02
CA GLN A 92 -18.77 -5.29 19.09
C GLN A 92 -19.99 -6.19 19.30
N GLU A 93 -20.65 -6.60 18.22
CA GLU A 93 -21.78 -7.54 18.24
C GLU A 93 -21.33 -8.92 18.73
N CYS A 94 -20.07 -9.27 18.51
CA CYS A 94 -19.46 -10.51 18.99
C CYS A 94 -18.90 -10.43 20.40
N HIS A 95 -19.02 -9.29 21.09
CA HIS A 95 -18.44 -9.05 22.42
C HIS A 95 -16.95 -9.45 22.49
N TYR A 96 -16.20 -9.16 21.42
CA TYR A 96 -14.79 -9.47 21.29
C TYR A 96 -13.93 -8.20 21.45
N ASP A 97 -12.62 -8.33 21.58
CA ASP A 97 -11.74 -7.17 21.58
C ASP A 97 -11.71 -6.50 20.19
N GLU A 98 -11.78 -5.17 20.18
CA GLU A 98 -11.71 -4.35 18.97
C GLU A 98 -10.39 -4.56 18.19
N TYR A 99 -9.32 -4.91 18.90
CA TYR A 99 -8.00 -5.15 18.34
C TYR A 99 -7.43 -6.49 18.80
N ASP A 100 -6.66 -7.14 17.94
CA ASP A 100 -5.98 -8.38 18.27
C ASP A 100 -4.63 -8.51 17.55
N VAL A 101 -3.79 -9.40 18.05
CA VAL A 101 -2.49 -9.75 17.49
C VAL A 101 -2.48 -11.25 17.21
N PRO A 102 -2.04 -11.71 16.02
CA PRO A 102 -1.90 -13.14 15.74
C PRO A 102 -0.86 -13.80 16.65
N GLU A 103 -1.00 -15.10 16.87
CA GLU A 103 0.04 -15.92 17.49
C GLU A 103 1.28 -16.05 16.57
N PRO A 104 2.50 -16.19 17.13
CA PRO A 104 3.75 -16.15 16.35
C PRO A 104 3.85 -17.17 15.22
N ASN A 105 3.23 -18.33 15.37
CA ASN A 105 3.27 -19.41 14.39
C ASN A 105 2.60 -19.05 13.04
N VAL A 106 1.75 -18.02 12.99
CA VAL A 106 1.10 -17.56 11.75
C VAL A 106 1.60 -16.20 11.27
N TRP A 107 2.60 -15.59 11.94
CA TRP A 107 3.19 -14.33 11.49
C TRP A 107 3.76 -14.36 10.06
N PRO A 108 4.43 -15.42 9.59
CA PRO A 108 4.99 -15.44 8.23
C PRO A 108 3.94 -15.28 7.12
N ASN A 109 2.70 -15.69 7.38
CA ASN A 109 1.65 -15.72 6.37
C ASN A 109 1.19 -14.32 5.92
N ILE A 110 1.37 -13.28 6.75
CA ILE A 110 0.91 -11.94 6.41
C ILE A 110 1.89 -11.22 5.48
N VAL A 111 3.17 -11.61 5.52
CA VAL A 111 4.28 -10.87 4.91
C VAL A 111 4.04 -10.63 3.42
N PRO A 112 3.66 -11.64 2.60
CA PRO A 112 3.39 -11.40 1.19
C PRO A 112 2.18 -10.48 0.96
N THR A 113 1.14 -10.58 1.80
CA THR A 113 -0.06 -9.74 1.71
C THR A 113 0.25 -8.27 2.06
N LEU A 114 1.08 -8.00 3.07
CA LEU A 114 1.49 -6.61 3.38
C LEU A 114 2.44 -6.05 2.33
N ASN A 115 3.30 -6.87 1.73
CA ASN A 115 4.13 -6.45 0.61
C ASN A 115 3.28 -6.11 -0.62
N LEU A 116 2.26 -6.92 -0.92
CA LEU A 116 1.27 -6.63 -1.96
C LEU A 116 0.53 -5.32 -1.65
N LEU A 117 0.00 -5.15 -0.44
CA LEU A 117 -0.69 -3.91 -0.04
C LEU A 117 0.23 -2.69 -0.18
N SER A 118 1.49 -2.79 0.26
CA SER A 118 2.50 -1.73 0.10
C SER A 118 2.76 -1.41 -1.37
N HIS A 119 2.81 -2.42 -2.24
CA HIS A 119 2.97 -2.24 -3.67
C HIS A 119 1.77 -1.53 -4.30
N LEU A 120 0.54 -1.91 -3.94
CA LEU A 120 -0.69 -1.26 -4.42
C LEU A 120 -0.70 0.24 -4.04
N VAL A 121 -0.30 0.56 -2.81
CA VAL A 121 -0.26 1.94 -2.33
C VAL A 121 0.85 2.75 -3.00
N LYS A 122 2.07 2.22 -3.08
CA LYS A 122 3.21 2.92 -3.68
C LYS A 122 3.03 3.23 -5.17
N ASN A 123 2.22 2.45 -5.88
CA ASN A 123 1.94 2.64 -7.30
C ASN A 123 0.64 3.40 -7.59
N GLY A 124 -0.03 3.97 -6.57
CA GLY A 124 -1.26 4.76 -6.78
C GLY A 124 -2.47 3.95 -7.29
N ILE A 125 -2.46 2.64 -6.99
CA ILE A 125 -3.62 1.76 -7.21
C ILE A 125 -4.58 1.90 -6.03
N LEU A 126 -4.04 2.09 -4.82
CA LEU A 126 -4.77 2.38 -3.59
C LEU A 126 -4.23 3.63 -2.91
N ASP A 127 -5.10 4.61 -2.69
CA ASP A 127 -4.68 5.96 -2.29
C ASP A 127 -5.38 6.38 -0.98
N ASP A 128 -6.70 6.24 -0.95
CA ASP A 128 -7.57 6.57 0.18
C ASP A 128 -8.31 5.31 0.64
N PHE A 129 -7.75 4.65 1.65
CA PHE A 129 -8.29 3.39 2.17
C PHE A 129 -8.14 3.31 3.68
N GLU A 130 -8.94 2.47 4.33
CA GLU A 130 -8.85 2.15 5.76
C GLU A 130 -8.88 0.63 5.96
N LEU A 131 -7.89 0.08 6.68
CA LEU A 131 -7.96 -1.32 7.08
C LEU A 131 -8.99 -1.46 8.20
N THR A 132 -9.85 -2.46 8.04
CA THR A 132 -11.03 -2.71 8.87
C THR A 132 -11.06 -4.13 9.44
N SER A 133 -10.13 -4.98 9.01
CA SER A 133 -9.81 -6.27 9.62
C SER A 133 -8.46 -6.74 9.09
N SER A 134 -7.62 -7.34 9.94
CA SER A 134 -6.47 -8.13 9.49
C SER A 134 -6.53 -9.52 10.11
N TYR A 135 -5.90 -9.76 11.26
CA TYR A 135 -6.03 -11.04 11.95
C TYR A 135 -7.41 -11.17 12.62
N ARG A 136 -8.05 -12.33 12.45
CA ARG A 136 -9.26 -12.72 13.19
C ARG A 136 -9.02 -14.03 13.89
N SER A 137 -9.21 -14.08 15.20
CA SER A 137 -9.18 -15.36 15.93
C SER A 137 -10.28 -16.32 15.43
N PRO A 138 -10.10 -17.64 15.58
CA PRO A 138 -11.14 -18.61 15.20
C PRO A 138 -12.50 -18.34 15.86
N THR A 139 -12.50 -17.94 17.13
CA THR A 139 -13.73 -17.56 17.87
C THR A 139 -14.43 -16.38 17.20
N LEU A 140 -13.70 -15.29 16.93
CA LEU A 140 -14.29 -14.12 16.28
C LEU A 140 -14.76 -14.45 14.85
N ASN A 141 -13.95 -15.20 14.08
CA ASN A 141 -14.30 -15.61 12.73
C ASN A 141 -15.61 -16.42 12.71
N SER A 142 -15.81 -17.34 13.66
CA SER A 142 -17.06 -18.10 13.77
C SER A 142 -18.25 -17.18 14.08
N CYS A 143 -18.08 -16.22 15.01
CA CYS A 143 -19.17 -15.32 15.40
C CYS A 143 -19.64 -14.42 14.25
N VAL A 144 -18.70 -13.88 13.46
CA VAL A 144 -19.05 -13.05 12.29
C VAL A 144 -19.42 -13.87 11.04
N ASN A 145 -19.72 -15.16 11.20
CA ASN A 145 -20.06 -16.10 10.12
C ASN A 145 -18.98 -16.17 9.02
N GLY A 146 -17.71 -16.04 9.39
CA GLY A 146 -16.59 -16.16 8.47
C GLY A 146 -16.40 -17.59 7.96
N ALA A 147 -15.81 -17.72 6.77
CA ALA A 147 -15.54 -19.02 6.17
C ALA A 147 -14.62 -19.87 7.08
N LYS A 148 -14.85 -21.20 7.10
CA LYS A 148 -14.03 -22.15 7.88
C LYS A 148 -12.55 -22.16 7.47
N SER A 149 -12.26 -21.79 6.23
CA SER A 149 -10.90 -21.68 5.67
C SER A 149 -10.42 -20.23 5.55
N SER A 150 -11.04 -19.29 6.28
CA SER A 150 -10.75 -17.85 6.21
C SER A 150 -9.25 -17.56 6.35
N SER A 151 -8.71 -16.83 5.37
CA SER A 151 -7.32 -16.35 5.36
C SER A 151 -7.01 -15.45 6.57
N HIS A 152 -8.01 -14.79 7.16
CA HIS A 152 -7.80 -13.95 8.36
C HIS A 152 -7.38 -14.77 9.58
N MET A 153 -7.92 -15.98 9.74
CA MET A 153 -7.51 -16.88 10.84
C MET A 153 -6.08 -17.37 10.70
N GLN A 154 -5.58 -17.42 9.46
CA GLN A 154 -4.20 -17.76 9.15
C GLN A 154 -3.29 -16.52 9.13
N ASN A 155 -3.78 -15.34 9.51
CA ASN A 155 -3.05 -14.08 9.42
C ASN A 155 -2.48 -13.85 8.01
N ALA A 156 -3.29 -14.08 6.98
CA ALA A 156 -2.86 -13.98 5.58
C ALA A 156 -3.65 -12.95 4.76
N ALA A 157 -4.61 -12.26 5.39
CA ALA A 157 -5.54 -11.36 4.71
C ALA A 157 -5.65 -9.99 5.40
N VAL A 158 -6.14 -9.03 4.63
CA VAL A 158 -6.66 -7.76 5.13
C VAL A 158 -7.98 -7.45 4.43
N ASP A 159 -8.91 -6.89 5.18
CA ASP A 159 -10.13 -6.26 4.66
C ASP A 159 -10.01 -4.75 4.81
N PHE A 160 -10.45 -4.02 3.79
CA PHE A 160 -10.41 -2.57 3.79
C PHE A 160 -11.60 -1.94 3.07
N ARG A 161 -11.86 -0.68 3.38
CA ARG A 161 -12.73 0.21 2.59
C ARG A 161 -11.89 1.22 1.84
N ILE A 162 -12.41 1.70 0.72
CA ILE A 162 -11.87 2.85 -0.02
C ILE A 162 -12.74 4.06 0.32
N GLY A 163 -12.12 5.16 0.71
CA GLY A 163 -12.80 6.40 1.07
C GLY A 163 -13.67 6.34 2.33
N SER A 164 -14.61 7.29 2.41
CA SER A 164 -15.54 7.48 3.53
C SER A 164 -16.43 6.25 3.75
N GLU A 165 -16.78 5.99 5.02
CA GLU A 165 -17.74 4.95 5.40
C GLU A 165 -19.14 5.28 4.88
N PHE A 166 -19.43 6.58 4.79
CA PHE A 166 -20.66 7.13 4.25
C PHE A 166 -20.33 7.96 3.00
N PRO A 167 -20.12 7.32 1.84
CA PRO A 167 -19.68 8.00 0.64
C PRO A 167 -20.81 8.85 0.03
N ASN A 168 -20.50 10.11 -0.27
CA ASN A 168 -21.37 10.96 -1.08
C ASN A 168 -21.33 10.55 -2.57
N ALA A 169 -22.07 11.26 -3.44
CA ALA A 169 -22.12 10.92 -4.87
C ALA A 169 -20.76 10.99 -5.58
N SER A 170 -19.93 11.98 -5.25
CA SER A 170 -18.59 12.13 -5.80
C SER A 170 -17.65 11.04 -5.27
N ASP A 171 -17.73 10.72 -3.99
CA ASP A 171 -16.95 9.63 -3.38
C ASP A 171 -17.23 8.30 -4.07
N ARG A 172 -18.50 8.01 -4.41
CA ARG A 172 -18.88 6.76 -5.11
C ARG A 172 -18.19 6.61 -6.47
N ILE A 173 -18.03 7.71 -7.22
CA ILE A 173 -17.31 7.69 -8.50
C ILE A 173 -15.82 7.40 -8.27
N ALA A 174 -15.20 8.06 -7.29
CA ALA A 174 -13.78 7.82 -6.96
C ALA A 174 -13.52 6.39 -6.45
N ILE A 175 -14.44 5.84 -5.65
CA ILE A 175 -14.40 4.45 -5.17
C ILE A 175 -14.52 3.48 -6.34
N ALA A 176 -15.46 3.71 -7.27
CA ALA A 176 -15.62 2.87 -8.46
C ALA A 176 -14.34 2.87 -9.33
N ASN A 177 -13.75 4.04 -9.57
CA ASN A 177 -12.49 4.15 -10.31
C ASN A 177 -11.33 3.41 -9.62
N SER A 178 -11.24 3.50 -8.30
CA SER A 178 -10.20 2.79 -7.53
C SER A 178 -10.39 1.28 -7.58
N LYS A 179 -11.65 0.80 -7.54
CA LYS A 179 -11.98 -0.61 -7.75
C LYS A 179 -11.61 -1.09 -9.16
N LEU A 180 -11.82 -0.27 -10.19
CA LEU A 180 -11.37 -0.60 -11.56
C LEU A 180 -9.85 -0.72 -11.66
N LYS A 181 -9.08 0.20 -11.04
CA LYS A 181 -7.61 0.09 -10.96
C LYS A 181 -7.18 -1.22 -10.30
N LEU A 182 -7.80 -1.58 -9.18
CA LEU A 182 -7.55 -2.84 -8.48
C LEU A 182 -7.83 -4.05 -9.35
N CYS A 183 -8.98 -4.08 -10.04
CA CYS A 183 -9.32 -5.18 -10.94
C CYS A 183 -8.34 -5.28 -12.11
N LYS A 184 -7.94 -4.15 -12.71
CA LYS A 184 -6.94 -4.15 -13.79
C LYS A 184 -5.61 -4.71 -13.30
N PHE A 185 -5.17 -4.31 -12.11
CA PHE A 185 -3.97 -4.87 -11.49
C PHE A 185 -4.12 -6.38 -11.24
N TRP A 186 -5.24 -6.82 -10.68
CA TRP A 186 -5.48 -8.24 -10.44
C TRP A 186 -5.43 -9.06 -11.74
N GLN A 187 -6.06 -8.58 -12.82
CA GLN A 187 -6.07 -9.26 -14.12
C GLN A 187 -4.69 -9.35 -14.77
N THR A 188 -3.85 -8.33 -14.60
CA THR A 188 -2.56 -8.22 -15.30
C THR A 188 -1.38 -8.75 -14.48
N GLU A 189 -1.38 -8.53 -13.17
CA GLU A 189 -0.27 -8.83 -12.25
C GLU A 189 -0.69 -9.79 -11.12
N GLY A 190 -1.99 -9.96 -10.84
CA GLY A 190 -2.47 -10.68 -9.64
C GLY A 190 -1.99 -12.13 -9.53
N GLN A 191 -1.80 -12.83 -10.65
CA GLN A 191 -1.27 -14.19 -10.69
C GLN A 191 0.14 -14.27 -10.06
N LYS A 192 0.99 -13.27 -10.31
CA LYS A 192 2.37 -13.19 -9.77
C LYS A 192 2.39 -13.14 -8.24
N TYR A 193 1.32 -12.62 -7.64
CA TYR A 193 1.20 -12.44 -6.19
C TYR A 193 0.32 -13.51 -5.52
N ASN A 194 -0.21 -14.49 -6.27
CA ASN A 194 -1.28 -15.38 -5.81
C ASN A 194 -2.44 -14.59 -5.17
N MET A 195 -2.80 -13.46 -5.80
CA MET A 195 -3.72 -12.48 -5.22
C MET A 195 -5.15 -13.01 -5.20
N GLY A 196 -5.69 -13.22 -4.00
CA GLY A 196 -7.12 -13.29 -3.78
C GLY A 196 -7.70 -11.88 -3.72
N LEU A 197 -8.74 -11.58 -4.51
CA LEU A 197 -9.44 -10.30 -4.49
C LEU A 197 -10.94 -10.49 -4.38
N GLY A 198 -11.52 -10.12 -3.24
CA GLY A 198 -12.95 -10.23 -2.98
C GLY A 198 -13.62 -8.88 -2.74
N VAL A 199 -14.90 -8.76 -3.09
CA VAL A 199 -15.74 -7.61 -2.68
C VAL A 199 -17.01 -8.13 -2.01
N TYR A 200 -17.17 -7.85 -0.73
CA TYR A 200 -18.37 -8.22 0.01
C TYR A 200 -19.56 -7.33 -0.36
N SER A 201 -20.78 -7.78 -0.06
CA SER A 201 -22.02 -7.01 -0.28
C SER A 201 -22.04 -5.65 0.43
N THR A 202 -21.30 -5.52 1.52
CA THR A 202 -21.11 -4.26 2.25
C THR A 202 -20.19 -3.27 1.53
N GLY A 203 -19.58 -3.66 0.40
CA GLY A 203 -18.62 -2.87 -0.36
C GLY A 203 -17.17 -3.02 0.10
N GLN A 204 -16.95 -3.72 1.22
CA GLN A 204 -15.64 -4.08 1.77
C GLN A 204 -14.82 -4.90 0.78
N ILE A 205 -13.52 -4.63 0.72
CA ILE A 205 -12.59 -5.28 -0.19
C ILE A 205 -11.67 -6.19 0.63
N HIS A 206 -11.57 -7.44 0.20
CA HIS A 206 -10.67 -8.44 0.76
C HIS A 206 -9.47 -8.61 -0.16
N ILE A 207 -8.26 -8.62 0.40
CA ILE A 207 -7.08 -9.15 -0.29
C ILE A 207 -6.33 -10.18 0.55
N ASP A 208 -5.82 -11.22 -0.12
CA ASP A 208 -4.81 -12.12 0.41
C ASP A 208 -3.87 -12.63 -0.67
N THR A 209 -2.88 -13.42 -0.27
CA THR A 209 -1.86 -14.02 -1.15
C THR A 209 -1.89 -15.55 -1.13
N LYS A 210 -3.06 -16.13 -0.84
CA LYS A 210 -3.24 -17.59 -0.68
C LYS A 210 -3.68 -18.31 -1.96
N GLY A 211 -3.92 -17.59 -3.05
CA GLY A 211 -4.27 -18.16 -4.35
C GLY A 211 -4.93 -17.14 -5.26
N PHE A 212 -4.59 -17.18 -6.56
CA PHE A 212 -5.15 -16.28 -7.56
C PHE A 212 -6.63 -16.57 -7.81
N ARG A 213 -7.51 -15.74 -7.25
CA ARG A 213 -8.97 -15.92 -7.34
C ARG A 213 -9.70 -14.61 -7.08
N THR A 214 -10.95 -14.53 -7.54
CA THR A 214 -11.81 -13.39 -7.24
C THR A 214 -13.25 -13.81 -6.99
N TRP A 215 -13.96 -13.01 -6.21
CA TRP A 215 -15.38 -13.19 -5.89
C TRP A 215 -16.04 -11.86 -5.58
N GLY A 216 -17.37 -11.81 -5.68
CA GLY A 216 -18.15 -10.61 -5.40
C GLY A 216 -19.15 -10.77 -4.26
N PRO A 217 -20.20 -9.92 -4.24
CA PRO A 217 -21.17 -9.81 -3.14
C PRO A 217 -21.87 -11.12 -2.75
N ASP A 218 -22.05 -12.05 -3.67
CA ASP A 218 -22.66 -13.36 -3.42
C ASP A 218 -21.64 -14.47 -3.09
N LEU A 219 -20.37 -14.09 -2.88
CA LEU A 219 -19.23 -14.97 -2.59
C LEU A 219 -18.85 -15.91 -3.75
N SER A 220 -19.38 -15.68 -4.96
CA SER A 220 -19.02 -16.41 -6.16
C SER A 220 -18.19 -15.57 -7.12
N TRP A 221 -17.53 -16.23 -8.07
CA TRP A 221 -16.76 -15.57 -9.12
C TRP A 221 -17.66 -14.75 -10.08
N HIS A 222 -18.91 -15.18 -10.31
CA HIS A 222 -19.83 -14.55 -11.26
C HIS A 222 -20.23 -13.14 -10.82
N SER A 223 -20.28 -12.88 -9.51
CA SER A 223 -20.58 -11.54 -8.99
C SER A 223 -19.33 -10.67 -8.82
N SER A 224 -18.14 -11.18 -9.17
CA SER A 224 -16.90 -10.40 -9.05
C SER A 224 -16.92 -9.20 -9.98
N ILE A 225 -16.56 -8.04 -9.43
CA ILE A 225 -16.34 -6.81 -10.19
C ILE A 225 -15.14 -6.89 -11.15
N CYS A 226 -14.32 -7.94 -11.05
CA CYS A 226 -13.15 -8.16 -11.88
C CYS A 226 -13.34 -9.31 -12.89
N ALA A 227 -14.56 -9.86 -13.01
CA ALA A 227 -14.86 -10.96 -13.92
C ALA A 227 -14.82 -10.53 -15.41
N GLU A 228 -15.18 -9.28 -15.69
CA GLU A 228 -15.08 -8.72 -17.04
C GLU A 228 -13.66 -8.20 -17.31
N ILE A 229 -13.09 -8.54 -18.47
CA ILE A 229 -11.76 -8.08 -18.88
C ILE A 229 -11.79 -6.56 -19.03
N ILE A 230 -10.92 -5.87 -18.28
CA ILE A 230 -10.74 -4.43 -18.39
C ILE A 230 -9.66 -4.17 -19.46
N PRO A 231 -9.99 -3.47 -20.57
CA PRO A 231 -9.05 -3.17 -21.66
C PRO A 231 -7.78 -2.45 -21.19
#